data_AF-A0A9Q3KA73-F1
#
_entry.id   AF-A0A9Q3KA73-F1
#
_cell.length_a   1.000
_cell.length_b   1.000
_cell.length_c   1.000
_cell.angle_alpha   90.00
_cell.angle_beta   90.00
_cell.angle_gamma   90.00
#
_symmetry.space_group_name_H-M   'P 1'
#
loop_
_entity.id
_entity.type
_entity.pdbx_description
1 polymer ?
#
loop_
_entity_poly.entity_id
_entity_poly.type
_entity_poly.pdbx_seq_one_letter_code
_entity_poly.pdbx_strand_id
1 'polypeptide(L)'
;MEFLCLVWASEKLHYYLDGTVFDVITDCNAVKSLLNMKSPNSHMLRWQIVIQEYRGNMTIVHKSGNINKNADALSRRALENTPDNPAWVPQKEHHIEGICVTDIGTEFFKKVKESYKIDYNCHILSQLLMNDCKYPSLSPKLDETWKKAYDEGRIHLLD
;
A
#
# COMPACT_ATOMS: atom_id res chain seq x y z
N MET A 1 -9.29 12.17 -13.63
CA MET A 1 -9.23 13.54 -13.07
C MET A 1 -10.54 13.89 -12.39
N GLU A 2 -11.69 13.74 -13.06
CA GLU A 2 -13.02 14.09 -12.52
C GLU A 2 -13.39 13.42 -11.18
N PHE A 3 -13.21 12.10 -11.05
CA PHE A 3 -13.55 11.43 -9.79
C PHE A 3 -12.64 11.85 -8.63
N LEU A 4 -11.36 12.09 -8.92
CA LEU A 4 -10.42 12.59 -7.94
C LEU A 4 -10.79 14.01 -7.49
N CYS A 5 -11.27 14.85 -8.41
CA CYS A 5 -11.78 16.18 -8.09
C CYS A 5 -12.98 16.10 -7.13
N LEU A 6 -13.91 15.15 -7.35
CA LEU A 6 -15.03 14.92 -6.45
C LEU A 6 -14.55 14.50 -5.05
N VAL A 7 -13.63 13.54 -4.96
CA VAL A 7 -13.04 13.09 -3.69
C VAL A 7 -12.38 14.26 -2.96
N TRP A 8 -11.53 15.01 -3.65
CA TRP A 8 -10.83 16.16 -3.10
C TRP A 8 -11.80 17.24 -2.60
N ALA A 9 -12.83 17.56 -3.39
CA ALA A 9 -13.83 18.55 -3.00
C ALA A 9 -14.63 18.10 -1.77
N SER A 10 -14.96 16.80 -1.71
CA SER A 10 -15.68 16.21 -0.58
C SER A 10 -14.85 16.27 0.70
N GLU A 11 -13.57 15.92 0.63
CA GLU A 11 -12.64 16.02 1.77
C GLU A 11 -12.47 17.48 2.25
N LYS A 12 -12.34 18.43 1.32
CA LYS A 12 -12.17 19.85 1.66
C LYS A 12 -13.42 20.48 2.25
N LEU A 13 -14.59 20.03 1.82
CA LEU A 13 -15.87 20.55 2.27
C LEU A 13 -16.54 19.66 3.33
N HIS A 14 -15.84 18.66 3.87
CA HIS A 14 -16.38 17.68 4.82
C HIS A 14 -17.24 18.32 5.91
N TYR A 15 -16.73 19.35 6.59
CA TYR A 15 -17.47 20.04 7.67
C TYR A 15 -18.78 20.72 7.23
N TYR A 16 -18.97 20.98 5.94
CA TYR A 16 -20.20 21.54 5.38
C TYR A 16 -21.12 20.45 4.81
N LEU A 17 -20.54 19.37 4.30
CA LEU A 17 -21.26 18.28 3.65
C LEU A 17 -21.74 17.21 4.65
N ASP A 18 -21.08 17.10 5.79
CA ASP A 18 -21.46 16.13 6.82
C ASP A 18 -22.88 16.41 7.34
N GLY A 19 -23.72 15.38 7.32
CA GLY A 19 -25.12 15.46 7.71
C GLY A 19 -26.06 16.26 6.79
N THR A 20 -25.56 16.89 5.72
CA THR A 20 -26.39 17.70 4.79
C THR A 20 -26.74 16.94 3.52
N VAL A 21 -27.87 17.28 2.90
CA VAL A 21 -28.28 16.77 1.58
C VAL A 21 -27.80 17.75 0.53
N PHE A 22 -27.04 17.28 -0.46
CA PHE A 22 -26.43 18.14 -1.46
C PHE A 22 -26.36 17.52 -2.85
N ASP A 23 -26.27 18.40 -3.85
CA ASP A 23 -26.17 18.03 -5.25
C ASP A 23 -24.75 18.25 -5.78
N VAL A 24 -24.21 17.24 -6.44
CA VAL A 24 -22.95 17.30 -7.17
C VAL A 24 -23.25 17.47 -8.64
N ILE A 25 -22.89 18.64 -9.18
CA ILE A 25 -23.08 18.98 -10.58
C ILE A 25 -21.79 18.67 -11.34
N THR A 26 -21.85 17.76 -12.32
CA THR A 26 -20.69 17.39 -13.14
C THR A 26 -21.08 17.20 -14.60
N ASP A 27 -20.19 17.55 -15.53
CA ASP A 27 -20.32 17.22 -16.95
C ASP A 27 -19.77 15.83 -17.29
N CYS A 28 -19.31 15.09 -16.28
CA CYS A 28 -18.76 13.75 -16.47
C CYS A 28 -19.77 12.66 -16.07
N ASN A 29 -20.40 12.03 -17.06
CA ASN A 29 -21.28 10.88 -16.83
C ASN A 29 -20.57 9.67 -16.21
N ALA A 30 -19.24 9.57 -16.37
CA ALA A 30 -18.47 8.46 -15.82
C ALA A 30 -18.50 8.43 -14.30
N VAL A 31 -18.62 9.57 -13.61
CA VAL A 31 -18.71 9.64 -12.14
C VAL A 31 -19.91 8.86 -11.62
N LYS A 32 -21.05 8.96 -12.31
CA LYS A 32 -22.28 8.24 -11.96
C LYS A 32 -22.12 6.73 -12.14
N SER A 33 -21.50 6.30 -13.23
CA SER A 33 -21.21 4.88 -13.49
C SER A 33 -20.18 4.32 -12.53
N LEU A 34 -19.15 5.10 -12.20
CA LEU A 34 -18.05 4.70 -11.33
C LEU A 34 -18.54 4.34 -9.94
N LEU A 35 -19.47 5.12 -9.37
CA LEU A 35 -20.01 4.85 -8.04
C LEU A 35 -20.99 3.67 -7.98
N ASN A 36 -21.45 3.17 -9.13
CA ASN A 36 -22.33 1.99 -9.22
C ASN A 36 -21.58 0.76 -9.74
N MET A 37 -20.26 0.86 -9.92
CA MET A 37 -19.44 -0.19 -10.52
C MET A 37 -19.22 -1.33 -9.53
N LYS A 38 -19.57 -2.57 -9.93
CA LYS A 38 -19.47 -3.76 -9.07
C LYS A 38 -18.04 -4.25 -8.84
N SER A 39 -17.14 -4.00 -9.78
CA SER A 39 -15.76 -4.50 -9.76
C SER A 39 -14.75 -3.39 -10.06
N PRO A 40 -14.56 -2.41 -9.15
CA PRO A 40 -13.56 -1.36 -9.26
C PRO A 40 -12.13 -1.90 -9.19
N ASN A 41 -11.20 -1.23 -9.87
CA ASN A 41 -9.77 -1.44 -9.61
C ASN A 41 -9.43 -0.94 -8.19
N SER A 42 -8.25 -1.31 -7.66
CA SER A 42 -7.84 -0.97 -6.29
C SER A 42 -7.90 0.54 -5.97
N HIS A 43 -7.51 1.40 -6.93
CA HIS A 43 -7.55 2.85 -6.78
C HIS A 43 -8.98 3.39 -6.72
N MET A 44 -9.84 2.92 -7.63
CA MET A 44 -11.25 3.30 -7.69
C MET A 44 -12.01 2.82 -6.46
N LEU A 45 -11.70 1.63 -5.94
CA LEU A 45 -12.29 1.10 -4.71
C LEU A 45 -11.98 2.01 -3.53
N ARG A 46 -10.72 2.44 -3.39
CA ARG A 46 -10.31 3.36 -2.32
C ARG A 46 -11.09 4.66 -2.39
N TRP A 47 -11.23 5.24 -3.59
CA TRP A 47 -11.98 6.47 -3.77
C TRP A 47 -13.49 6.28 -3.56
N GLN A 48 -14.05 5.14 -3.96
CA GLN A 48 -15.46 4.80 -3.66
C GLN A 48 -15.69 4.75 -2.16
N ILE A 49 -14.79 4.12 -1.39
CA ILE A 49 -14.89 4.05 0.07
C ILE A 49 -14.96 5.45 0.70
N VAL A 50 -14.13 6.39 0.26
CA VAL A 50 -14.17 7.77 0.75
C VAL A 50 -15.53 8.41 0.47
N ILE A 51 -16.08 8.24 -0.73
CA ILE A 51 -17.37 8.84 -1.10
C ILE A 51 -18.58 8.10 -0.50
N GLN A 52 -18.42 6.88 0.03
CA GLN A 52 -19.53 6.13 0.63
C GLN A 52 -20.17 6.88 1.81
N GLU A 53 -19.40 7.68 2.55
CA GLU A 53 -19.95 8.44 3.68
C GLU A 53 -21.02 9.44 3.23
N TYR A 54 -20.85 10.06 2.06
CA TYR A 54 -21.82 11.01 1.51
C TYR A 54 -22.90 10.35 0.64
N ARG A 55 -22.77 9.07 0.29
CA ARG A 55 -23.62 8.43 -0.72
C ARG A 55 -25.12 8.48 -0.38
N GLY A 56 -25.47 8.46 0.90
CA GLY A 56 -26.86 8.54 1.35
C GLY A 56 -27.51 9.91 1.12
N ASN A 57 -26.71 10.98 1.16
CA ASN A 57 -27.21 12.36 1.13
C ASN A 57 -26.75 13.14 -0.12
N MET A 58 -25.96 12.50 -1.00
CA MET A 58 -25.40 13.10 -2.21
C MET A 58 -26.18 12.66 -3.46
N THR A 59 -26.66 13.63 -4.24
CA THR A 59 -27.26 13.39 -5.56
C THR A 59 -26.35 13.88 -6.67
N ILE A 60 -26.07 13.05 -7.68
CA ILE A 60 -25.22 13.43 -8.81
C ILE A 60 -26.09 13.83 -9.99
N VAL A 61 -25.94 15.10 -10.40
CA VAL A 61 -26.68 15.72 -11.49
C VAL A 61 -25.72 15.97 -12.64
N HIS A 62 -26.02 15.40 -13.80
CA HIS A 62 -25.24 15.67 -15.00
C HIS A 62 -25.64 17.01 -15.61
N LYS A 63 -24.66 17.84 -15.96
CA LYS A 63 -24.84 19.12 -16.63
C LYS A 63 -23.86 19.22 -17.79
N SER A 64 -24.34 19.50 -19.01
CA SER A 64 -23.47 19.58 -20.20
C SER A 64 -22.32 20.59 -20.00
N GLY A 65 -21.10 20.25 -20.46
CA GLY A 65 -19.92 21.12 -20.32
C GLY A 65 -20.13 22.53 -20.89
N ASN A 66 -20.92 22.67 -21.97
CA ASN A 66 -21.25 23.97 -22.58
C ASN A 66 -21.97 24.94 -21.63
N ILE A 67 -22.70 24.42 -20.65
CA ILE A 67 -23.41 25.19 -19.62
C ILE A 67 -22.71 25.11 -18.24
N ASN A 68 -21.61 24.36 -18.12
CA ASN A 68 -20.79 24.22 -16.91
C ASN A 68 -19.51 25.07 -16.98
N LYS A 69 -19.60 26.26 -17.60
CA LYS A 69 -18.44 27.11 -17.93
C LYS A 69 -17.66 27.61 -16.71
N ASN A 70 -18.31 27.75 -15.56
CA ASN A 70 -17.66 28.17 -14.32
C ASN A 70 -16.66 27.12 -13.84
N ALA A 71 -17.08 25.86 -13.71
CA ALA A 71 -16.22 24.76 -13.29
C ALA A 71 -15.15 24.47 -14.35
N ASP A 72 -15.52 24.46 -15.64
CA ASP A 72 -14.61 24.21 -16.75
C ASP A 72 -13.52 25.29 -16.90
N ALA A 73 -13.87 26.57 -16.69
CA ALA A 73 -12.89 27.65 -16.72
C ALA A 73 -11.86 27.54 -15.59
N LEU A 74 -12.29 27.15 -14.39
CA LEU A 74 -11.41 26.97 -13.24
C LEU A 74 -10.51 25.75 -13.41
N SER A 75 -11.03 24.63 -13.92
CA SER A 75 -10.23 23.42 -14.14
C SER A 75 -9.16 23.61 -15.22
N ARG A 76 -9.43 24.42 -16.24
CA ARG A 76 -8.47 24.75 -17.32
C ARG A 76 -7.42 25.79 -16.94
N ARG A 77 -7.60 26.52 -15.83
CA ARG A 77 -6.70 27.57 -15.36
C ARG A 77 -6.15 27.24 -13.98
N ALA A 78 -5.59 26.05 -13.84
CA ALA A 78 -4.92 25.65 -12.61
C ALA A 78 -3.68 26.53 -12.36
N LEU A 79 -3.59 27.09 -11.17
CA LEU A 79 -2.37 27.74 -10.69
C LEU A 79 -1.31 26.69 -10.40
N GLU A 80 -0.03 27.06 -10.54
CA GLU A 80 1.06 26.19 -10.12
C GLU A 80 0.96 25.88 -8.62
N ASN A 81 1.39 24.68 -8.23
CA ASN A 81 1.41 24.27 -6.83
C ASN A 81 2.68 24.81 -6.14
N THR A 82 2.80 26.13 -6.07
CA THR A 82 3.88 26.85 -5.37
C THR A 82 3.38 27.40 -4.02
N PRO A 83 4.28 27.70 -3.05
CA PRO A 83 3.88 28.24 -1.74
C PRO A 83 3.07 29.55 -1.81
N ASP A 84 3.17 30.31 -2.91
CA ASP A 84 2.40 31.52 -3.15
C ASP A 84 0.92 31.25 -3.51
N ASN A 85 0.58 30.01 -3.88
CA ASN A 85 -0.80 29.60 -4.16
C ASN A 85 -1.56 29.39 -2.84
N PRO A 86 -2.70 30.05 -2.59
CA PRO A 86 -3.48 29.83 -1.37
C PRO A 86 -4.01 28.40 -1.21
N ALA A 87 -4.08 27.63 -2.31
CA ALA A 87 -4.43 26.22 -2.32
C ALA A 87 -3.21 25.28 -2.35
N TRP A 88 -2.01 25.80 -2.02
CA TRP A 88 -0.77 25.01 -2.02
C TRP A 88 -0.88 23.78 -1.12
N VAL A 89 -0.49 22.64 -1.67
CA VAL A 89 -0.36 21.39 -0.92
C VAL A 89 1.09 20.92 -1.05
N PRO A 90 1.84 20.77 0.05
CA PRO A 90 3.18 20.21 -0.02
C PRO A 90 3.11 18.81 -0.62
N GLN A 91 3.83 18.60 -1.72
CA GLN A 91 4.00 17.26 -2.27
C GLN A 91 4.81 16.46 -1.26
N LYS A 92 4.14 15.57 -0.51
CA LYS A 92 4.84 14.56 0.27
C LYS A 92 5.37 13.54 -0.72
N GLU A 93 6.70 13.41 -0.80
CA GLU A 93 7.30 12.21 -1.39
C GLU A 93 6.80 11.02 -0.58
N HIS A 94 5.83 10.30 -1.14
CA HIS A 94 5.48 9.00 -0.63
C HIS A 94 6.57 8.06 -1.11
N HIS A 95 7.61 7.85 -0.29
CA HIS A 95 8.39 6.63 -0.41
C HIS A 95 7.40 5.50 -0.13
N ILE A 96 6.92 4.84 -1.18
CA ILE A 96 6.03 3.70 -1.06
C ILE A 96 6.89 2.57 -0.48
N GLU A 97 7.01 2.51 0.84
CA GLU A 97 7.44 1.30 1.55
C GLU A 97 6.27 0.31 1.55
N GLY A 98 5.87 -0.10 0.35
CA GLY A 98 4.92 -1.17 0.20
C GLY A 98 5.54 -2.41 0.81
N ILE A 99 4.91 -2.96 1.85
CA ILE A 99 5.18 -4.33 2.26
C ILE A 99 4.71 -5.20 1.10
N CYS A 100 5.65 -5.58 0.25
CA CYS A 100 5.41 -6.54 -0.81
C CYS A 100 5.14 -7.89 -0.12
N VAL A 101 3.86 -8.30 -0.06
CA VAL A 101 3.45 -9.54 0.63
C VAL A 101 4.12 -10.77 0.01
N THR A 102 4.52 -10.69 -1.26
CA THR A 102 5.28 -11.76 -1.93
C THR A 102 6.70 -11.92 -1.39
N ASP A 103 7.28 -10.85 -0.82
CA ASP A 103 8.65 -10.85 -0.28
C ASP A 103 8.68 -10.97 1.25
N ILE A 104 7.52 -11.02 1.92
CA ILE A 104 7.46 -11.28 3.36
C ILE A 104 8.12 -12.62 3.70
N GLY A 105 7.88 -13.65 2.88
CA GLY A 105 8.50 -14.96 3.09
C GLY A 105 10.02 -14.86 2.99
N THR A 106 10.53 -14.30 1.89
CA THR A 106 11.96 -14.20 1.62
C THR A 106 12.68 -13.35 2.66
N GLU A 107 12.16 -12.18 3.01
CA GLU A 107 12.76 -11.30 4.02
C GLU A 107 12.66 -11.86 5.44
N PHE A 108 11.58 -12.57 5.79
CA PHE A 108 11.48 -13.29 7.06
C PHE A 108 12.56 -14.37 7.16
N PHE A 109 12.66 -15.26 6.18
CA PHE A 109 13.67 -16.33 6.19
C PHE A 109 15.10 -15.79 6.13
N LYS A 110 15.32 -14.68 5.43
CA LYS A 110 16.61 -13.98 5.40
C LYS A 110 17.00 -13.43 6.78
N LYS A 111 16.07 -12.76 7.48
CA LYS A 111 16.30 -12.30 8.87
C LYS A 111 16.55 -13.46 9.83
N VAL A 112 15.80 -14.55 9.70
CA VAL A 112 16.01 -15.77 10.51
C VAL A 112 17.41 -16.35 10.24
N LYS A 113 17.82 -16.45 8.97
CA LYS A 113 19.16 -16.93 8.59
C LYS A 113 20.28 -16.01 9.09
N GLU A 114 20.07 -14.70 9.11
CA GLU A 114 21.01 -13.75 9.71
C GLU A 114 21.09 -13.92 11.23
N SER A 115 19.98 -14.20 11.90
CA SER A 115 19.96 -14.43 13.36
C SER A 115 20.78 -15.64 13.79
N TYR A 116 20.90 -16.67 12.95
CA TYR A 116 21.74 -17.85 13.21
C TYR A 116 23.24 -17.55 13.29
N LYS A 117 23.68 -16.40 12.78
CA LYS A 117 25.08 -15.96 12.90
C LYS A 117 25.43 -15.47 14.31
N ILE A 118 24.42 -15.22 15.15
CA ILE A 118 24.60 -14.71 16.51
C ILE A 118 25.02 -15.84 17.45
N ASP A 119 24.40 -17.02 17.31
CA ASP A 119 24.73 -18.20 18.11
C ASP A 119 25.83 -19.03 17.47
N TYR A 120 26.80 -19.44 18.28
CA TYR A 120 28.00 -20.17 17.83
C TYR A 120 27.67 -21.54 17.22
N ASN A 121 26.79 -22.32 17.85
CA ASN A 121 26.41 -23.65 17.37
C ASN A 121 25.53 -23.54 16.12
N CYS A 122 24.58 -22.60 16.10
CA CYS A 122 23.75 -22.34 14.92
C CYS A 122 24.59 -21.89 13.71
N HIS A 123 25.62 -21.07 13.93
CA HIS A 123 26.53 -20.66 12.86
C HIS A 123 27.27 -21.87 12.28
N ILE A 124 27.85 -22.72 13.12
CA ILE A 124 28.56 -23.95 12.70
C ILE A 124 27.61 -24.90 11.96
N LEU A 125 26.41 -25.14 12.50
CA LEU A 125 25.40 -26.00 11.86
C LEU A 125 24.96 -25.45 10.51
N SER A 126 24.75 -24.13 10.41
CA SER A 126 24.39 -23.50 9.13
C SER A 126 25.48 -23.73 8.07
N GLN A 127 26.77 -23.65 8.45
CA GLN A 127 27.88 -23.89 7.52
C GLN A 127 28.06 -25.37 7.16
N LEU A 128 27.83 -26.28 8.10
CA LEU A 128 27.87 -27.72 7.86
C LEU A 128 26.76 -28.15 6.89
N LEU A 129 25.52 -27.74 7.18
CA LEU A 129 24.35 -28.17 6.43
C LEU A 129 24.23 -27.50 5.05
N MET A 130 24.61 -26.23 4.91
CA MET A 130 24.58 -25.52 3.61
C MET A 130 25.63 -26.03 2.61
N ASN A 131 26.69 -26.66 3.09
CA ASN A 131 27.76 -27.18 2.23
C ASN A 131 27.65 -28.70 2.05
N ASP A 132 26.47 -29.30 2.12
CA ASP A 132 26.27 -30.77 2.03
C ASP A 132 27.20 -31.56 2.97
N CYS A 133 27.49 -31.04 4.16
CA CYS A 133 28.41 -31.65 5.12
C CYS A 133 29.86 -31.81 4.61
N LYS A 134 30.28 -31.05 3.59
CA LYS A 134 31.63 -31.12 2.97
C LYS A 134 32.78 -30.76 3.92
N TYR A 135 32.50 -30.25 5.12
CA TYR A 135 33.51 -29.88 6.11
C TYR A 135 33.30 -30.59 7.47
N PRO A 136 33.47 -31.91 7.55
CA PRO A 136 33.25 -32.69 8.77
C PRO A 136 34.16 -32.30 9.94
N SER A 137 35.25 -31.55 9.68
CA SER A 137 36.14 -30.99 10.70
C SER A 137 35.50 -29.92 11.60
N LEU A 138 34.32 -29.42 11.26
CA LEU A 138 33.56 -28.47 12.07
C LEU A 138 32.61 -29.14 13.07
N SER A 139 32.19 -30.39 12.85
CA SER A 139 31.31 -31.13 13.78
C SER A 139 31.88 -31.25 15.21
N PRO A 140 33.19 -31.53 15.41
CA PRO A 140 33.79 -31.59 16.75
C PRO A 140 33.80 -30.26 17.51
N LYS A 141 33.52 -29.13 16.84
CA LYS A 141 33.46 -27.80 17.46
C LYS A 141 32.08 -27.48 18.05
N LEU A 142 31.08 -28.30 17.76
CA LEU A 142 29.75 -28.16 18.37
C LEU A 142 29.79 -28.58 19.83
N ASP A 143 28.97 -27.92 20.64
CA ASP A 143 28.70 -28.36 22.00
C ASP A 143 28.11 -29.78 22.01
N GLU A 144 28.37 -30.52 23.08
CA GLU A 144 28.10 -31.96 23.18
C GLU A 144 26.65 -32.34 22.90
N THR A 145 25.68 -31.52 23.35
CA THR A 145 24.25 -31.72 23.12
C THR A 145 23.84 -31.53 21.65
N TRP A 146 24.38 -30.51 21.00
CA TRP A 146 24.12 -30.18 19.60
C TRP A 146 24.81 -31.16 18.65
N LYS A 147 26.04 -31.55 18.97
CA LYS A 147 26.79 -32.57 18.25
C LYS A 147 26.05 -33.90 18.25
N LYS A 148 25.57 -34.36 19.41
CA LYS A 148 24.78 -35.58 19.52
C LYS A 148 23.50 -35.51 18.67
N ALA A 149 22.79 -34.38 18.69
CA ALA A 149 21.59 -34.21 17.87
C ALA A 149 21.88 -34.20 16.36
N TYR A 150 23.02 -33.62 15.95
CA TYR A 150 23.49 -33.61 14.57
C TYR A 150 23.88 -35.02 14.10
N ASP A 151 24.68 -35.75 14.89
CA ASP A 151 25.15 -37.10 14.55
C ASP A 151 23.98 -38.11 14.47
N GLU A 152 22.93 -37.90 15.27
CA GLU A 152 21.68 -38.68 15.21
C GLU A 152 20.75 -38.25 14.06
N GLY A 153 21.13 -37.26 13.25
CA GLY A 153 20.35 -36.79 12.10
C GLY A 153 19.07 -36.05 12.46
N ARG A 154 18.96 -35.49 13.68
CA ARG A 154 17.76 -34.78 14.16
C ARG A 154 17.68 -33.32 13.68
N ILE A 155 18.65 -32.86 12.89
CA ILE A 155 18.76 -31.48 12.40
C ILE A 155 18.84 -31.50 10.88
N HIS A 156 17.95 -30.73 10.24
CA HIS A 156 17.87 -30.62 8.78
C HIS A 156 17.89 -29.15 8.35
N LEU A 157 18.44 -28.91 7.16
CA LEU A 157 18.28 -27.65 6.47
C LEU A 157 16.93 -27.64 5.77
N LEU A 158 16.15 -26.59 5.99
CA LEU A 158 14.94 -26.30 5.22
C LEU A 158 15.34 -25.31 4.12
N ASP A 159 15.24 -25.75 2.86
CA ASP A 159 15.38 -24.92 1.66
C ASP A 159 14.02 -24.37 1.20
#